data_AF-A0A7G9R6Z3-F1
#
_entry.id   AF-A0A7G9R6Z3-F1
#
_cell.length_a   1.000
_cell.length_b   1.000
_cell.length_c   1.000
_cell.angle_alpha   90.00
_cell.angle_beta   90.00
_cell.angle_gamma   90.00
#
_symmetry.space_group_name_H-M   'P 1'
#
loop_
_entity.id
_entity.type
_entity.pdbx_description
1 polymer ?
#
loop_
_entity_poly.entity_id
_entity_poly.type
_entity_poly.pdbx_seq_one_letter_code
_entity_poly.pdbx_strand_id
1 'polypeptide(L)'
;MLAAVAVLAVVALVLELVLVRPGWVESEEEDQARTEAVRAAERFAVQVNNFDSADVGTLKQSLTPLLTTKFNDDFESTVDDLLSQVAQAKLTSRGEVIRSAVASVDRDSAEVLVVADATADSIYGKRARHFRWSVDLVKVDGDWLVDNFSPVA
;
A
#
# COMPACT_ATOMS: atom_id res chain seq x y z
N MET A 1 20.73 16.84 -55.16
CA MET A 1 19.46 16.31 -54.64
C MET A 1 19.66 15.14 -53.69
N LEU A 2 20.45 14.11 -54.04
CA LEU A 2 20.73 12.95 -53.18
C LEU A 2 21.33 13.29 -51.80
N ALA A 3 22.27 14.23 -51.72
CA ALA A 3 22.90 14.62 -50.45
C ALA A 3 21.92 15.31 -49.47
N ALA A 4 20.99 16.12 -49.97
CA ALA A 4 19.99 16.79 -49.13
C ALA A 4 18.95 15.80 -48.58
N VAL A 5 18.59 14.79 -49.38
CA VAL A 5 17.67 13.71 -48.95
C VAL A 5 18.33 12.83 -47.89
N ALA A 6 19.63 12.53 -48.03
CA ALA A 6 20.37 11.74 -47.05
C ALA A 6 20.49 12.46 -45.69
N VAL A 7 20.74 13.76 -45.69
CA VAL A 7 20.82 14.56 -44.45
C VAL A 7 19.47 14.63 -43.74
N LEU A 8 18.38 14.83 -44.49
CA LEU A 8 17.03 14.86 -43.91
C LEU A 8 16.62 13.51 -43.30
N ALA A 9 16.99 12.39 -43.94
CA ALA A 9 16.72 11.06 -43.42
C ALA A 9 17.46 10.78 -42.10
N VAL A 10 18.72 11.23 -42.00
CA VAL A 10 19.52 11.09 -40.77
C VAL A 10 18.96 11.96 -39.63
N VAL A 11 18.54 13.19 -39.94
CA VAL A 11 17.93 14.08 -38.94
C VAL A 11 16.59 13.54 -38.45
N ALA A 12 15.76 12.99 -39.33
CA ALA A 12 14.50 12.34 -38.94
C ALA A 12 14.71 11.11 -38.06
N LEU A 13 15.71 10.27 -38.38
CA LEU A 13 16.06 9.09 -37.58
C LEU A 13 16.59 9.46 -36.19
N VAL A 14 17.43 10.50 -36.11
CA VAL A 14 17.94 11.02 -34.82
C VAL A 14 16.81 11.67 -34.03
N LEU A 15 15.89 12.38 -34.68
CA LEU A 15 14.70 12.93 -34.02
C LEU A 15 13.77 11.83 -33.51
N GLU A 16 13.54 10.75 -34.27
CA GLU A 16 12.81 9.57 -33.77
C GLU A 16 13.54 8.94 -32.58
N LEU A 17 14.86 8.76 -32.63
CA LEU A 17 15.62 8.16 -31.53
C LEU A 17 15.67 9.04 -30.26
N VAL A 18 15.61 10.37 -30.43
CA VAL A 18 15.63 11.35 -29.31
C VAL A 18 14.22 11.64 -28.78
N LEU A 19 13.18 11.57 -29.61
CA LEU A 19 11.77 11.78 -29.23
C LEU A 19 11.09 10.51 -28.74
N VAL A 20 11.53 9.33 -29.20
CA VAL A 20 11.26 8.04 -28.56
C VAL A 20 12.15 7.99 -27.32
N ARG A 21 11.76 8.72 -26.27
CA ARG A 21 12.25 8.41 -24.93
C ARG A 21 11.97 6.92 -24.71
N PRO A 22 12.98 6.06 -24.45
CA PRO A 22 12.69 4.72 -24.01
C PRO A 22 12.02 4.84 -22.64
N GLY A 23 10.69 4.79 -22.64
CA GLY A 23 9.88 4.90 -21.43
C GLY A 23 9.81 3.60 -20.62
N TRP A 24 10.73 2.65 -20.80
CA TRP A 24 10.57 1.27 -20.30
C TRP A 24 11.91 0.58 -20.01
N VAL A 25 12.73 1.19 -19.17
CA VAL A 25 13.61 0.42 -18.30
C VAL A 25 13.29 0.92 -16.90
N GLU A 26 12.24 0.36 -16.28
CA GLU A 26 12.10 0.42 -14.82
C GLU A 26 13.44 -0.05 -14.26
N SER A 27 14.09 0.81 -13.48
CA SER A 27 15.36 0.45 -12.86
C SER A 27 15.13 -0.73 -11.90
N GLU A 28 16.11 -1.62 -11.73
CA GLU A 28 16.03 -2.72 -10.76
C GLU A 28 15.66 -2.21 -9.34
N GLU A 29 16.07 -0.98 -9.02
CA GLU A 29 15.73 -0.28 -7.78
C GLU A 29 14.23 0.06 -7.66
N GLU A 30 13.59 0.48 -8.75
CA GLU A 30 12.16 0.81 -8.81
C GLU A 30 11.29 -0.46 -8.74
N ASP A 31 11.69 -1.53 -9.43
CA ASP A 31 11.02 -2.84 -9.33
C ASP A 31 11.09 -3.42 -7.92
N GLN A 32 12.26 -3.26 -7.28
CA GLN A 32 12.46 -3.64 -5.89
C GLN A 32 11.57 -2.79 -4.96
N ALA A 33 11.59 -1.46 -5.11
CA ALA A 33 10.76 -0.55 -4.33
C ALA A 33 9.27 -0.89 -4.45
N ARG A 34 8.80 -1.16 -5.68
CA ARG A 34 7.43 -1.59 -5.97
C ARG A 34 7.07 -2.86 -5.20
N THR A 35 7.94 -3.87 -5.25
CA THR A 35 7.72 -5.15 -4.57
C THR A 35 7.71 -5.00 -3.04
N GLU A 36 8.63 -4.20 -2.49
CA GLU A 36 8.73 -3.95 -1.05
C GLU A 36 7.52 -3.16 -0.52
N ALA A 37 7.10 -2.12 -1.25
CA ALA A 37 5.92 -1.32 -0.91
C ALA A 37 4.65 -2.17 -0.89
N VAL A 38 4.45 -3.03 -1.89
CA VAL A 38 3.32 -3.99 -1.90
C VAL A 38 3.36 -4.87 -0.66
N ARG A 39 4.51 -5.47 -0.34
CA ARG A 39 4.64 -6.34 0.85
C ARG A 39 4.36 -5.58 2.14
N ALA A 40 4.75 -4.33 2.26
CA ALA A 40 4.44 -3.50 3.43
C ALA A 40 2.94 -3.22 3.54
N ALA A 41 2.30 -2.81 2.45
CA ALA A 41 0.86 -2.56 2.40
C ALA A 41 0.03 -3.82 2.71
N GLU A 42 0.42 -4.97 2.16
CA GLU A 42 -0.24 -6.25 2.42
C GLU A 42 -0.09 -6.68 3.88
N ARG A 43 1.12 -6.54 4.45
CA ARG A 43 1.35 -6.84 5.88
C ARG A 43 0.45 -5.98 6.75
N PHE A 44 0.38 -4.67 6.50
CA PHE A 44 -0.52 -3.78 7.21
C PHE A 44 -1.99 -4.23 7.08
N ALA A 45 -2.45 -4.46 5.84
CA ALA A 45 -3.83 -4.84 5.56
C ALA A 45 -4.23 -6.16 6.23
N VAL A 46 -3.32 -7.13 6.30
CA VAL A 46 -3.54 -8.38 7.04
C VAL A 46 -3.63 -8.10 8.53
N GLN A 47 -2.66 -7.37 9.10
CA GLN A 47 -2.61 -7.15 10.55
C GLN A 47 -3.83 -6.37 11.06
N VAL A 48 -4.23 -5.30 10.37
CA VAL A 48 -5.36 -4.46 10.80
C VAL A 48 -6.71 -5.18 10.68
N ASN A 49 -6.82 -6.19 9.80
CA ASN A 49 -8.06 -6.96 9.60
C ASN A 49 -8.08 -8.31 10.34
N ASN A 50 -7.02 -8.68 11.06
CA ASN A 50 -6.93 -9.91 11.84
C ASN A 50 -6.73 -9.60 13.32
N PHE A 51 -7.79 -9.74 14.11
CA PHE A 51 -7.75 -9.46 15.54
C PHE A 51 -8.81 -10.28 16.28
N ASP A 52 -8.59 -10.46 17.58
CA ASP A 52 -9.52 -11.15 18.47
C ASP A 52 -9.82 -10.27 19.69
N SER A 53 -11.09 -10.12 20.03
CA SER A 53 -11.53 -9.43 21.24
C SER A 53 -10.96 -9.99 22.55
N ALA A 54 -10.52 -11.24 22.57
CA ALA A 54 -9.84 -11.83 23.72
C ALA A 54 -8.41 -11.32 23.92
N ASP A 55 -7.80 -10.71 22.89
CA ASP A 55 -6.43 -10.22 22.89
C ASP A 55 -6.28 -8.90 22.12
N VAL A 56 -7.06 -7.90 22.54
CA VAL A 56 -7.07 -6.58 21.91
C VAL A 56 -5.72 -5.84 22.00
N GLY A 57 -4.90 -6.15 23.01
CA GLY A 57 -3.60 -5.52 23.20
C GLY A 57 -2.58 -5.88 22.11
N THR A 58 -2.66 -7.10 21.59
CA THR A 58 -1.77 -7.58 20.53
C THR A 58 -1.94 -6.81 19.21
N LEU A 59 -3.14 -6.31 18.90
CA LEU A 59 -3.39 -5.54 17.68
C LEU A 59 -2.59 -4.24 17.64
N LYS A 60 -2.54 -3.48 18.75
CA LYS A 60 -1.75 -2.25 18.84
C LYS A 60 -0.26 -2.55 18.68
N GLN A 61 0.23 -3.60 19.35
CA GLN A 61 1.63 -4.01 19.30
C GLN A 61 2.05 -4.49 17.90
N SER A 62 1.16 -5.14 17.15
CA SER A 62 1.48 -5.63 15.79
C SER A 62 1.44 -4.53 14.73
N LEU A 63 0.61 -3.50 14.92
CA LEU A 63 0.47 -2.40 13.97
C LEU A 63 1.52 -1.30 14.14
N THR A 64 1.84 -0.92 15.38
CA THR A 64 2.77 0.20 15.68
C THR A 64 4.08 0.15 14.86
N PRO A 65 4.77 -1.01 14.69
CA PRO A 65 6.02 -1.08 13.93
C PRO A 65 5.85 -0.89 12.42
N LEU A 66 4.61 -0.91 11.91
CA LEU A 66 4.29 -0.76 10.49
C LEU A 66 3.97 0.68 10.11
N LEU A 67 3.86 1.59 11.08
CA LEU A 67 3.38 2.96 10.86
C LEU A 67 4.55 3.94 10.92
N THR A 68 4.45 5.05 10.17
CA THR A 68 5.32 6.20 10.40
C THR A 68 5.03 6.80 11.77
N THR A 69 5.97 7.57 12.33
CA THR A 69 5.74 8.28 13.61
C THR A 69 4.52 9.18 13.53
N LYS A 70 4.37 9.92 12.43
CA LYS A 70 3.22 10.78 12.15
C LYS A 70 1.92 9.98 12.22
N PHE A 71 1.83 8.85 11.52
CA PHE A 71 0.59 8.08 11.51
C PHE A 71 0.34 7.34 12.83
N ASN A 72 1.41 6.96 13.53
CA ASN A 72 1.29 6.37 14.85
C ASN A 72 0.69 7.35 15.87
N ASP A 73 1.01 8.65 15.80
CA ASP A 73 0.41 9.66 16.68
C ASP A 73 -1.12 9.72 16.52
N ASP A 74 -1.60 9.71 15.26
CA ASP A 74 -3.04 9.69 14.95
C ASP A 74 -3.69 8.38 15.40
N PHE A 75 -3.02 7.25 15.17
CA PHE A 75 -3.47 5.93 15.60
C PHE A 75 -3.59 5.83 17.14
N GLU A 76 -2.57 6.27 17.87
CA GLU A 76 -2.56 6.24 19.34
C GLU A 76 -3.68 7.07 19.96
N SER A 77 -4.07 8.17 19.30
CA SER A 77 -5.16 9.02 19.77
C SER A 77 -6.56 8.38 19.69
N THR A 78 -6.72 7.32 18.89
CA THR A 78 -8.04 6.70 18.61
C THR A 78 -8.12 5.20 18.91
N VAL A 79 -6.97 4.51 18.98
CA VAL A 79 -6.92 3.04 19.07
C VAL A 79 -7.57 2.51 20.34
N ASP A 80 -7.39 3.14 21.50
CA ASP A 80 -7.89 2.60 22.76
C ASP A 80 -9.43 2.56 22.81
N ASP A 81 -10.10 3.57 22.24
CA ASP A 81 -11.56 3.62 22.08
C ASP A 81 -12.05 2.54 21.09
N LEU A 82 -11.30 2.30 20.02
CA LEU A 82 -11.61 1.24 19.06
C LEU A 82 -11.48 -0.14 19.72
N LEU A 83 -10.39 -0.41 20.44
CA LEU A 83 -10.17 -1.68 21.13
C LEU A 83 -11.23 -1.94 22.21
N SER A 84 -11.67 -0.90 22.91
CA SER A 84 -12.80 -0.99 23.84
C SER A 84 -14.09 -1.44 23.14
N GLN A 85 -14.39 -0.90 21.97
CA GLN A 85 -15.57 -1.32 21.19
C GLN A 85 -15.45 -2.75 20.67
N VAL A 86 -14.26 -3.15 20.21
CA VAL A 86 -13.95 -4.54 19.79
C VAL A 86 -14.22 -5.51 20.94
N ALA A 87 -13.73 -5.20 22.15
CA ALA A 87 -13.93 -6.01 23.33
C ALA A 87 -15.42 -6.11 23.73
N GLN A 88 -16.13 -4.98 23.76
CA GLN A 88 -17.55 -4.94 24.12
C GLN A 88 -18.42 -5.74 23.15
N ALA A 89 -18.12 -5.68 21.85
CA ALA A 89 -18.84 -6.43 20.81
C ALA A 89 -18.45 -7.91 20.74
N LYS A 90 -17.43 -8.35 21.50
CA LYS A 90 -16.75 -9.65 21.33
C LYS A 90 -16.39 -9.91 19.86
N LEU A 91 -15.84 -8.87 19.22
CA LEU A 91 -15.57 -8.87 17.80
C LEU A 91 -14.26 -9.59 17.51
N THR A 92 -14.33 -10.64 16.69
CA THR A 92 -13.16 -11.31 16.11
C THR A 92 -13.24 -11.14 14.59
N SER A 93 -12.12 -10.78 13.98
CA SER A 93 -12.00 -10.62 12.53
C SER A 93 -10.92 -11.54 11.99
N ARG A 94 -11.22 -12.20 10.86
CA ARG A 94 -10.22 -12.93 10.07
C ARG A 94 -10.22 -12.40 8.65
N GLY A 95 -9.13 -11.79 8.25
CA GLY A 95 -8.97 -11.14 6.95
C GLY A 95 -7.86 -11.73 6.11
N GLU A 96 -7.97 -11.59 4.79
CA GLU A 96 -6.94 -11.95 3.84
C GLU A 96 -6.88 -10.93 2.71
N VAL A 97 -5.68 -10.72 2.17
CA VAL A 97 -5.50 -9.91 0.96
C VAL A 97 -5.84 -10.76 -0.25
N ILE A 98 -6.74 -10.26 -1.08
CA ILE A 98 -7.16 -10.91 -2.34
C ILE A 98 -6.25 -10.46 -3.49
N ARG A 99 -5.92 -9.16 -3.52
CA ARG A 99 -5.06 -8.57 -4.56
C ARG A 99 -4.48 -7.25 -4.05
N SER A 100 -3.30 -6.94 -4.54
CA SER A 100 -2.64 -5.64 -4.37
C SER A 100 -2.08 -5.16 -5.71
N ALA A 101 -1.95 -3.84 -5.86
CA ALA A 101 -1.28 -3.21 -7.00
C ALA A 101 -0.74 -1.84 -6.61
N VAL A 102 0.45 -1.50 -7.10
CA VAL A 102 1.02 -0.16 -6.91
C VAL A 102 0.34 0.82 -7.86
N ALA A 103 -0.24 1.89 -7.32
CA ALA A 103 -0.79 3.01 -8.07
C ALA A 103 0.32 3.99 -8.48
N SER A 104 1.23 4.30 -7.55
CA SER A 104 2.44 5.08 -7.81
C SER A 104 3.57 4.63 -6.89
N VAL A 105 4.81 4.77 -7.36
CA VAL A 105 6.01 4.56 -6.55
C VAL A 105 7.08 5.51 -7.02
N ASP A 106 7.81 6.09 -6.08
CA ASP A 106 9.08 6.75 -6.33
C ASP A 106 10.11 6.28 -5.29
N ARG A 107 11.19 7.06 -5.09
CA ARG A 107 12.33 6.64 -4.27
C ARG A 107 11.96 6.43 -2.81
N ASP A 108 11.07 7.26 -2.27
CA ASP A 108 10.78 7.35 -0.84
C ASP A 108 9.29 7.38 -0.51
N SER A 109 8.40 7.36 -1.51
CA SER A 109 6.96 7.26 -1.33
C SER A 109 6.31 6.25 -2.29
N ALA A 110 5.19 5.67 -1.86
CA ALA A 110 4.40 4.77 -2.69
C ALA A 110 2.91 4.84 -2.32
N GLU A 111 2.05 4.61 -3.30
CA GLU A 111 0.63 4.37 -3.10
C GLU A 111 0.31 2.95 -3.57
N VAL A 112 -0.26 2.14 -2.70
CA VAL A 112 -0.65 0.76 -2.99
C VAL A 112 -2.15 0.58 -2.79
N LEU A 113 -2.82 0.12 -3.83
CA LEU A 113 -4.21 -0.30 -3.78
C LEU A 113 -4.28 -1.74 -3.26
N VAL A 114 -5.05 -1.97 -2.20
CA VAL A 114 -5.23 -3.29 -1.58
C VAL A 114 -6.71 -3.66 -1.58
N VAL A 115 -7.02 -4.84 -2.09
CA VAL A 115 -8.32 -5.49 -1.98
C VAL A 115 -8.21 -6.63 -0.98
N ALA A 116 -9.02 -6.59 0.07
CA ALA A 116 -9.02 -7.59 1.13
C ALA A 116 -10.45 -7.98 1.52
N ASP A 117 -10.63 -9.23 1.89
CA ASP A 117 -11.89 -9.72 2.46
C ASP A 117 -11.67 -10.10 3.92
N ALA A 118 -12.72 -9.99 4.73
CA ALA A 118 -12.70 -10.50 6.08
C ALA A 118 -14.04 -11.09 6.52
N THR A 119 -13.98 -12.03 7.45
CA THR A 119 -15.14 -12.51 8.20
C THR A 119 -15.08 -11.93 9.62
N ALA A 120 -16.06 -11.11 9.95
CA ALA A 120 -16.25 -10.54 11.28
C ALA A 120 -17.31 -11.35 12.05
N ASP A 121 -16.98 -11.83 13.24
CA ASP A 121 -17.87 -12.53 14.15
C ASP A 121 -18.01 -11.74 15.45
N SER A 122 -19.24 -11.61 15.97
CA SER A 122 -19.54 -10.76 17.13
C SER A 122 -20.82 -11.21 17.82
N ILE A 123 -21.16 -10.58 18.96
CA ILE A 123 -22.46 -10.80 19.62
C ILE A 123 -23.67 -10.43 18.75
N TYR A 124 -23.48 -9.66 17.68
CA TYR A 124 -24.52 -9.27 16.72
C TYR A 124 -24.61 -10.22 15.51
N GLY A 125 -23.79 -11.27 15.51
CA GLY A 125 -23.69 -12.29 14.47
C GLY A 125 -22.55 -12.07 13.48
N LYS A 126 -22.40 -13.04 12.59
CA LYS A 126 -21.33 -13.12 11.59
C LYS A 126 -21.65 -12.29 10.34
N ARG A 127 -20.65 -11.56 9.82
CA ARG A 127 -20.75 -10.70 8.63
C ARG A 127 -19.49 -10.81 7.77
N ALA A 128 -19.68 -10.85 6.45
CA ALA A 128 -18.58 -10.64 5.51
C ALA A 128 -18.27 -9.14 5.39
N ARG A 129 -17.00 -8.81 5.18
CA ARG A 129 -16.47 -7.47 4.99
C ARG A 129 -15.60 -7.49 3.73
N HIS A 130 -15.74 -6.46 2.90
CA HIS A 130 -14.98 -6.30 1.67
C HIS A 130 -14.32 -4.92 1.70
N PHE A 131 -13.00 -4.90 1.64
CA PHE A 131 -12.18 -3.70 1.74
C PHE A 131 -11.49 -3.41 0.42
N ARG A 132 -11.46 -2.13 0.07
CA ARG A 132 -10.69 -1.56 -1.03
C ARG A 132 -10.00 -0.34 -0.44
N TRP A 133 -8.69 -0.43 -0.25
CA TRP A 133 -7.92 0.63 0.39
C TRP A 133 -6.87 1.17 -0.56
N SER A 134 -6.67 2.48 -0.52
CA SER A 134 -5.41 3.09 -0.90
C SER A 134 -4.55 3.19 0.36
N VAL A 135 -3.32 2.71 0.28
CA VAL A 135 -2.34 2.70 1.37
C VAL A 135 -1.15 3.54 0.94
N ASP A 136 -0.95 4.65 1.64
CA ASP A 136 0.17 5.55 1.42
C ASP A 136 1.35 5.07 2.26
N LEU A 137 2.52 4.90 1.63
CA LEU A 137 3.74 4.46 2.28
C LEU A 137 4.86 5.46 2.10
N VAL A 138 5.70 5.56 3.12
CA VAL A 138 6.95 6.33 3.13
C VAL A 138 8.09 5.40 3.53
N LYS A 139 9.24 5.53 2.83
CA LYS A 139 10.47 4.81 3.18
C LYS A 139 11.24 5.58 4.25
N VAL A 140 11.31 5.01 5.45
CA VAL A 140 12.04 5.57 6.60
C VAL A 140 13.17 4.62 6.96
N ASP A 141 14.42 5.10 6.96
CA ASP A 141 15.61 4.32 7.28
C ASP A 141 15.76 2.99 6.50
N GLY A 142 15.21 2.96 5.28
CA GLY A 142 15.23 1.79 4.39
C GLY A 142 13.99 0.89 4.49
N ASP A 143 13.10 1.12 5.45
CA ASP A 143 11.86 0.36 5.63
C ASP A 143 10.65 1.13 5.11
N TRP A 144 9.78 0.45 4.38
CA TRP A 144 8.48 1.00 3.96
C TRP A 144 7.48 0.92 5.12
N LEU A 145 7.02 2.08 5.56
CA LEU A 145 6.04 2.25 6.64
C LEU A 145 4.77 2.92 6.09
N VAL A 146 3.62 2.58 6.68
CA VAL A 146 2.34 3.17 6.34
C VAL A 146 2.24 4.57 6.94
N ASP A 147 2.07 5.57 6.08
CA ASP A 147 1.87 6.97 6.50
C ASP A 147 0.38 7.33 6.58
N ASN A 148 -0.46 6.63 5.82
CA ASN A 148 -1.91 6.80 5.82
C ASN A 148 -2.60 5.64 5.08
N PHE A 149 -3.91 5.48 5.26
CA PHE A 149 -4.72 4.66 4.37
C PHE A 149 -6.17 5.17 4.32
N SER A 150 -6.87 4.92 3.21
CA SER A 150 -8.25 5.35 3.03
C SER A 150 -9.08 4.38 2.17
N PRO A 151 -10.42 4.34 2.34
CA PRO A 151 -11.30 3.61 1.44
C PRO A 151 -11.26 4.16 0.01
N VAL A 152 -11.22 3.26 -0.97
CA VAL A 152 -11.42 3.59 -2.39
C VAL A 152 -12.91 3.48 -2.71
N ALA A 153 -13.49 4.56 -3.25
CA ALA A 153 -14.90 4.66 -3.62
C ALA A 153 -15.21 4.01 -4.98
#